data_AF-A0A8H5GEC7-F1
#
_entry.id   AF-A0A8H5GEC7-F1
#
_cell.length_a   1.000
_cell.length_b   1.000
_cell.length_c   1.000
_cell.angle_alpha   90.00
_cell.angle_beta   90.00
_cell.angle_gamma   90.00
#
_symmetry.space_group_name_H-M   'P 1'
#
loop_
_entity.id
_entity.type
_entity.pdbx_description
1 polymer ?
#
loop_
_entity_poly.entity_id
_entity_poly.type
_entity_poly.pdbx_seq_one_letter_code
_entity_poly.pdbx_strand_id
1 'polypeptide(L)'
;MIPPIEWISNALLASTFSVGHNAAKNLIFRASSLLLQYTVFKTLSYIAHRLKAYTSFLMLLEDFVQKLYFIRSYGLQEHSWIIIAFLILFPAAGVYDTCIWMLDAPGYIIQSTVADAQSFSHQLLPNPSSILNIPGKAGEINLERIVSADLYAQNLTLVATHLPISQEVVAPLRKLSSDVQPRIWLDNEGWSVGFDLGWPTSLSDQTCTPNSTDTQQRWSCHFNNTNAAEIYTQSFGSPRIWWDTTTTEPNVILPYFQDPTSLLGPSVSSAAMKQLFTLTKAQRQHTFLQTSWKATMQTALTDQFQSDDILDFVRRGWSNDPDQIVTPEIQNMVKEVTAAQSRGNSYSAGVSIQEPQPFAIRATVIELLTLVHPINGPNAEFSSLRIRSINTTLLRSESLSSPDTPQTLASCPSPFTDTVVGGQVRNATTCPGTSSNSTTGSLKHEIDVSAVTVLPNILGKGNTNTSQDAFDPQGQSWIRVNQAHLDELMASRAMVIQGRDGVNVAWEEPVAAISYLQVILITAPALLAFFSWTLMAGNATSHYKHSFFATVCATAHVSDNSCRRVGYLKNPPRIELKTLRRHVVIGTPNGGTLTNVEHDQVVAYSMVTEPLNLPVSMMSQAKGDDTHGP
;
A
#
# COMPACT_ATOMS: atom_id res chain seq x y z
N MET A 1 4.55 15.80 -31.69
CA MET A 1 5.59 15.16 -30.86
C MET A 1 5.18 13.72 -30.64
N ILE A 2 5.89 12.79 -31.25
CA ILE A 2 5.67 11.34 -31.05
C ILE A 2 6.36 11.01 -29.72
N PRO A 3 5.66 10.44 -28.72
CA PRO A 3 6.28 10.09 -27.45
C PRO A 3 7.40 9.04 -27.67
N PRO A 4 8.46 9.06 -26.85
CA PRO A 4 9.56 8.11 -26.97
C PRO A 4 9.05 6.67 -26.84
N ILE A 5 9.60 5.78 -27.67
CA ILE A 5 9.19 4.37 -27.84
C ILE A 5 9.18 3.59 -26.50
N GLU A 6 10.03 3.98 -25.55
CA GLU A 6 10.09 3.38 -24.20
C GLU A 6 8.83 3.63 -23.35
N TRP A 7 8.12 4.74 -23.59
CA TRP A 7 6.88 5.03 -22.88
C TRP A 7 5.73 4.15 -23.35
N ILE A 8 5.69 3.87 -24.66
CA ILE A 8 4.70 2.99 -25.28
C ILE A 8 4.93 1.53 -24.85
N SER A 9 6.19 1.08 -24.78
CA SER A 9 6.51 -0.29 -24.35
C SER A 9 6.13 -0.54 -22.88
N ASN A 10 6.42 0.41 -21.99
CA ASN A 10 6.09 0.27 -20.57
C ASN A 10 4.58 0.32 -20.32
N ALA A 11 3.84 1.17 -21.04
CA ALA A 11 2.38 1.24 -20.92
C ALA A 11 1.66 -0.01 -21.45
N LEU A 12 2.17 -0.63 -22.52
CA LEU A 12 1.56 -1.82 -23.13
C LEU A 12 1.87 -3.12 -22.38
N LEU A 13 3.06 -3.23 -21.79
CA LEU A 13 3.53 -4.43 -21.08
C LEU A 13 3.11 -4.45 -19.61
N ALA A 14 2.96 -3.29 -18.97
CA ALA A 14 2.55 -3.22 -17.57
C ALA A 14 1.15 -3.84 -17.36
N SER A 15 1.06 -4.77 -16.42
CA SER A 15 -0.21 -5.31 -15.94
C SER A 15 -1.02 -4.20 -15.28
N THR A 16 -2.26 -4.00 -15.74
CA THR A 16 -3.11 -2.88 -15.30
C THR A 16 -4.53 -3.31 -14.95
N PHE A 17 -5.05 -4.37 -15.56
CA PHE A 17 -6.41 -4.84 -15.29
C PHE A 17 -6.40 -6.02 -14.32
N SER A 18 -7.07 -5.87 -13.18
CA SER A 18 -7.32 -6.97 -12.25
C SER A 18 -8.21 -8.04 -12.88
N VAL A 19 -7.78 -9.30 -12.78
CA VAL A 19 -8.56 -10.50 -13.16
C VAL A 19 -8.95 -11.30 -11.91
N GLY A 20 -8.60 -10.81 -10.72
CA GLY A 20 -8.85 -11.45 -9.43
C GLY A 20 -7.93 -12.66 -9.19
N HIS A 21 -8.15 -13.74 -9.93
CA HIS A 21 -7.48 -15.02 -9.70
C HIS A 21 -6.71 -15.53 -10.92
N ASN A 22 -5.55 -16.16 -10.67
CA ASN A 22 -4.76 -16.85 -11.69
C ASN A 22 -5.57 -17.93 -12.43
N ALA A 23 -6.54 -18.56 -11.78
CA ALA A 23 -7.43 -19.54 -12.41
C ALA A 23 -8.30 -18.92 -13.52
N ALA A 24 -8.87 -17.74 -13.26
CA ALA A 24 -9.66 -17.00 -14.25
C ALA A 24 -8.78 -16.57 -15.43
N LYS A 25 -7.58 -16.05 -15.13
CA LYS A 25 -6.56 -15.70 -16.12
C LYS A 25 -6.18 -16.89 -17.01
N ASN A 26 -5.94 -18.06 -16.42
CA ASN A 26 -5.63 -19.27 -17.16
C ASN A 26 -6.77 -19.72 -18.08
N LEU A 27 -8.02 -19.64 -17.61
CA LEU A 27 -9.20 -19.99 -18.41
C LEU A 27 -9.35 -19.08 -19.63
N ILE A 28 -9.13 -17.76 -19.45
CA ILE A 28 -9.18 -16.79 -20.55
C ILE A 28 -8.08 -17.10 -21.59
N PHE A 29 -6.85 -17.33 -21.15
CA PHE A 29 -5.74 -17.62 -22.06
C PHE A 29 -5.98 -18.93 -22.81
N ARG A 30 -6.50 -19.96 -22.12
CA ARG A 30 -6.85 -21.23 -22.74
C ARG A 30 -7.96 -21.10 -23.77
N ALA A 31 -9.00 -20.32 -23.48
CA ALA A 31 -10.07 -20.02 -24.44
C ALA A 31 -9.50 -19.35 -25.71
N SER A 32 -8.60 -18.39 -25.55
CA SER A 32 -7.92 -17.73 -26.66
C SER A 32 -7.09 -18.70 -27.51
N SER A 33 -6.34 -19.61 -26.88
CA SER A 33 -5.56 -20.66 -27.55
C SER A 33 -6.46 -21.60 -28.38
N LEU A 34 -7.58 -22.04 -27.80
CA LEU A 34 -8.57 -22.87 -28.51
C LEU A 34 -9.19 -22.15 -29.72
N LEU A 35 -9.51 -20.85 -29.59
CA LEU A 35 -10.02 -20.03 -30.69
C LEU A 35 -8.98 -19.85 -31.81
N LEU A 36 -7.70 -19.74 -31.46
CA LEU A 36 -6.63 -19.67 -32.44
C LEU A 36 -6.45 -20.99 -33.18
N GLN A 37 -6.49 -22.13 -32.47
CA GLN A 37 -6.47 -23.47 -33.09
C GLN A 37 -7.65 -23.66 -34.04
N TYR A 38 -8.85 -23.25 -33.63
CA TYR A 38 -10.04 -23.26 -34.48
C TYR A 38 -9.84 -22.42 -35.74
N THR A 39 -9.29 -21.22 -35.59
CA THR A 39 -8.98 -20.31 -36.70
C THR A 39 -8.01 -20.96 -37.69
N VAL A 40 -6.90 -21.55 -37.22
CA VAL A 40 -5.91 -22.24 -38.06
C VAL A 40 -6.56 -23.38 -38.84
N PHE A 41 -7.39 -24.19 -38.17
CA PHE A 41 -8.12 -25.28 -38.84
C PHE A 41 -9.05 -24.76 -39.93
N LYS A 42 -9.83 -23.70 -39.66
CA LYS A 42 -10.80 -23.14 -40.61
C LYS A 42 -10.14 -22.42 -41.78
N THR A 43 -9.08 -21.65 -41.55
CA THR A 43 -8.35 -20.96 -42.63
C THR A 43 -7.69 -21.96 -43.57
N LEU A 44 -7.04 -23.01 -43.06
CA LEU A 44 -6.44 -24.05 -43.90
C LEU A 44 -7.50 -24.88 -44.64
N SER A 45 -8.66 -25.12 -44.01
CA SER A 45 -9.80 -25.75 -44.69
C SER A 45 -10.34 -24.88 -45.84
N TYR A 46 -10.39 -23.55 -45.66
CA TYR A 46 -10.79 -22.61 -46.70
C TYR A 46 -9.78 -22.58 -47.86
N ILE A 47 -8.48 -22.58 -47.55
CA ILE A 47 -7.41 -22.66 -48.57
C ILE A 47 -7.53 -23.97 -49.35
N ALA A 48 -7.75 -25.10 -48.68
CA ALA A 48 -7.97 -26.38 -49.32
C ALA A 48 -9.20 -26.37 -50.23
N HIS A 49 -10.28 -25.69 -49.85
CA HIS A 49 -11.45 -25.49 -50.69
C HIS A 49 -11.11 -24.68 -51.96
N ARG A 50 -10.43 -23.55 -51.83
CA ARG A 50 -10.05 -22.68 -52.97
C ARG A 50 -9.13 -23.38 -53.96
N LEU A 51 -8.25 -24.25 -53.46
CA LEU A 51 -7.32 -25.05 -54.27
C LEU A 51 -7.93 -26.38 -54.76
N LYS A 52 -9.21 -26.65 -54.47
CA LYS A 52 -9.89 -27.94 -54.78
C LYS A 52 -9.14 -29.16 -54.22
N ALA A 53 -8.42 -28.97 -53.13
CA ALA A 53 -7.57 -29.94 -52.45
C ALA A 53 -8.35 -30.73 -51.38
N TYR A 54 -9.36 -31.50 -51.80
CA TYR A 54 -10.23 -32.21 -50.86
C TYR A 54 -9.49 -33.24 -50.01
N THR A 55 -8.55 -33.98 -50.60
CA THR A 55 -7.71 -34.94 -49.86
C THR A 55 -6.90 -34.25 -48.75
N SER A 56 -6.38 -33.05 -48.99
CA SER A 56 -5.64 -32.28 -47.96
C SER A 56 -6.55 -31.83 -46.82
N PHE A 57 -7.79 -31.45 -47.11
CA PHE A 57 -8.80 -31.16 -46.10
C PHE A 57 -9.11 -32.37 -45.22
N LEU A 58 -9.30 -33.55 -45.83
CA LEU A 58 -9.50 -34.79 -45.07
C LEU A 58 -8.30 -35.11 -44.17
N MET A 59 -7.09 -34.93 -44.71
CA MET A 59 -5.86 -35.16 -43.95
C MET A 59 -5.68 -34.19 -42.77
N LEU A 60 -6.40 -33.06 -42.68
CA LEU A 60 -6.36 -32.21 -41.47
C LEU A 60 -6.96 -32.92 -40.25
N LEU A 61 -7.97 -33.76 -40.47
CA LEU A 61 -8.72 -34.49 -39.44
C LEU A 61 -8.04 -35.80 -39.00
N GLU A 62 -7.09 -36.30 -39.79
CA GLU A 62 -6.32 -37.51 -39.50
C GLU A 62 -5.23 -37.26 -38.43
N ASP A 63 -4.63 -38.31 -37.89
CA ASP A 63 -3.53 -38.14 -36.94
C ASP A 63 -2.19 -37.75 -37.60
N PHE A 64 -1.18 -37.48 -36.76
CA PHE A 64 0.16 -37.05 -37.17
C PHE A 64 0.90 -38.07 -38.03
N VAL A 65 0.74 -39.37 -37.76
CA VAL A 65 1.46 -40.43 -38.47
C VAL A 65 0.92 -40.55 -39.90
N GLN A 66 -0.40 -40.49 -40.07
CA GLN A 66 -1.05 -40.49 -41.37
C GLN A 66 -0.68 -39.26 -42.22
N LYS A 67 -0.57 -38.08 -41.59
CA LYS A 67 -0.10 -36.83 -42.25
C LYS A 67 1.33 -36.94 -42.77
N LEU A 68 2.23 -37.58 -42.02
CA LEU A 68 3.62 -37.79 -42.43
C LEU A 68 3.73 -38.78 -43.61
N TYR A 69 2.95 -39.86 -43.59
CA TYR A 69 2.88 -40.79 -44.73
C TYR A 69 2.34 -40.11 -45.99
N PHE A 70 1.34 -39.23 -45.85
CA PHE A 70 0.84 -38.42 -46.97
C PHE A 70 1.94 -37.54 -47.57
N ILE A 71 2.66 -36.77 -46.75
CA ILE A 71 3.74 -35.89 -47.24
C ILE A 71 4.85 -36.70 -47.92
N ARG A 72 5.24 -37.84 -47.33
CA ARG A 72 6.29 -38.70 -47.88
C ARG A 72 5.90 -39.34 -49.21
N SER A 73 4.64 -39.74 -49.38
CA SER A 73 4.16 -40.40 -50.60
C SER A 73 3.91 -39.41 -51.75
N TYR A 74 3.42 -38.20 -51.43
CA TYR A 74 3.05 -37.20 -52.44
C TYR A 74 4.13 -36.15 -52.75
N GLY A 75 5.19 -36.07 -51.95
CA GLY A 75 6.25 -35.06 -52.11
C GLY A 75 5.79 -33.62 -51.82
N LEU A 76 6.62 -32.62 -52.14
CA LEU A 76 6.37 -31.19 -51.87
C LEU A 76 5.47 -30.53 -52.94
N GLN A 77 4.28 -31.08 -53.16
CA GLN A 77 3.26 -30.49 -54.04
C GLN A 77 2.31 -29.55 -53.28
N GLU A 78 1.48 -28.78 -54.00
CA GLU A 78 0.51 -27.82 -53.44
C GLU A 78 -0.37 -28.42 -52.33
N HIS A 79 -0.77 -29.69 -52.48
CA HIS A 79 -1.60 -30.44 -51.51
C HIS A 79 -0.86 -30.75 -50.20
N SER A 80 0.46 -30.99 -50.27
CA SER A 80 1.30 -31.32 -49.11
C SER A 80 1.67 -30.07 -48.30
N TRP A 81 1.79 -28.90 -48.94
CA TRP A 81 2.07 -27.63 -48.27
C TRP A 81 0.99 -27.24 -47.25
N ILE A 82 -0.29 -27.53 -47.53
CA ILE A 82 -1.40 -27.30 -46.59
C ILE A 82 -1.21 -28.13 -45.31
N ILE A 83 -0.77 -29.37 -45.45
CA ILE A 83 -0.60 -30.30 -44.33
C ILE A 83 0.67 -29.95 -43.53
N ILE A 84 1.75 -29.56 -44.21
CA ILE A 84 2.97 -29.05 -43.54
C ILE A 84 2.64 -27.79 -42.74
N ALA A 85 1.90 -26.84 -43.32
CA ALA A 85 1.45 -25.64 -42.63
C ALA A 85 0.57 -25.99 -41.41
N PHE A 86 -0.33 -26.97 -41.54
CA PHE A 86 -1.14 -27.45 -40.41
C PHE A 86 -0.29 -28.06 -39.30
N LEU A 87 0.70 -28.89 -39.63
CA LEU A 87 1.59 -29.54 -38.68
C LEU A 87 2.45 -28.55 -37.87
N ILE A 88 2.69 -27.35 -38.39
CA ILE A 88 3.44 -26.29 -37.70
C ILE A 88 2.48 -25.37 -36.94
N LEU A 89 1.47 -24.83 -37.62
CA LEU A 89 0.60 -23.79 -37.07
C LEU A 89 -0.36 -24.32 -36.01
N PHE A 90 -0.85 -25.56 -36.13
CA PHE A 90 -1.81 -26.10 -35.18
C PHE A 90 -1.21 -26.39 -33.80
N PRO A 91 -0.01 -27.01 -33.67
CA PRO A 91 0.69 -27.10 -32.40
C PRO A 91 1.14 -25.73 -31.86
N ALA A 92 1.64 -24.84 -32.72
CA ALA A 92 2.03 -23.49 -32.32
C ALA A 92 0.86 -22.70 -31.74
N ALA A 93 -0.34 -22.81 -32.33
CA ALA A 93 -1.56 -22.25 -31.79
C ALA A 93 -1.97 -22.90 -30.46
N GLY A 94 -1.65 -24.18 -30.26
CA GLY A 94 -1.97 -24.90 -29.02
C GLY A 94 -1.12 -24.55 -27.80
N VAL A 95 0.06 -23.95 -28.01
CA VAL A 95 0.93 -23.41 -26.95
C VAL A 95 0.83 -21.89 -26.80
N TYR A 96 -0.14 -21.27 -27.50
CA TYR A 96 -0.34 -19.83 -27.51
C TYR A 96 -0.67 -19.25 -26.13
N ASP A 97 -1.42 -19.98 -25.32
CA ASP A 97 -1.70 -19.67 -23.93
C ASP A 97 -0.41 -19.54 -23.11
N THR A 98 0.54 -20.47 -23.29
CA THR A 98 1.86 -20.41 -22.67
C THR A 98 2.66 -19.19 -23.12
N CYS A 99 2.55 -18.78 -24.39
CA CYS A 99 3.21 -17.56 -24.89
C CYS A 99 2.61 -16.29 -24.27
N ILE A 100 1.29 -16.23 -24.03
CA ILE A 100 0.66 -15.10 -23.32
C ILE A 100 1.12 -15.05 -21.86
N TRP A 101 1.26 -16.21 -21.21
CA TRP A 101 1.87 -16.33 -19.88
C TRP A 101 3.33 -15.88 -19.84
N MET A 102 4.10 -16.10 -20.91
CA MET A 102 5.50 -15.65 -20.98
C MET A 102 5.63 -14.12 -21.05
N LEU A 103 4.58 -13.42 -21.49
CA LEU A 103 4.51 -11.96 -21.53
C LEU A 103 4.03 -11.33 -20.21
N ASP A 104 3.98 -12.12 -19.13
CA ASP A 104 3.40 -11.74 -17.86
C ASP A 104 4.42 -11.09 -16.92
N ALA A 105 4.63 -9.78 -17.06
CA ALA A 105 5.50 -9.00 -16.18
C ALA A 105 4.91 -7.61 -15.92
N PRO A 106 4.59 -7.23 -14.66
CA PRO A 106 4.78 -7.96 -13.40
C PRO A 106 3.71 -9.04 -13.09
N GLY A 107 2.66 -9.16 -13.89
CA GLY A 107 1.61 -10.21 -13.77
C GLY A 107 0.65 -10.04 -12.58
N TYR A 108 0.98 -9.17 -11.65
CA TYR A 108 0.19 -8.83 -10.47
C TYR A 108 0.14 -7.32 -10.29
N ILE A 109 -0.96 -6.84 -9.71
CA ILE A 109 -1.07 -5.48 -9.18
C ILE A 109 -1.40 -5.57 -7.69
N ILE A 110 -0.96 -4.58 -6.93
CA ILE A 110 -1.33 -4.47 -5.53
C ILE A 110 -2.71 -3.81 -5.48
N GLN A 111 -3.70 -4.53 -4.97
CA GLN A 111 -5.02 -3.97 -4.70
C GLN A 111 -5.11 -3.68 -3.21
N SER A 112 -5.34 -2.40 -2.88
CA SER A 112 -5.65 -1.98 -1.52
C SER A 112 -7.15 -2.08 -1.32
N THR A 113 -7.58 -2.82 -0.29
CA THR A 113 -8.98 -2.79 0.14
C THR A 113 -9.06 -2.34 1.59
N VAL A 114 -10.08 -1.52 1.85
CA VAL A 114 -10.30 -0.90 3.16
C VAL A 114 -11.35 -1.68 3.91
N ALA A 115 -11.05 -2.08 5.13
CA ALA A 115 -11.96 -2.77 6.02
C ALA A 115 -11.81 -2.24 7.44
N ASP A 116 -12.79 -2.54 8.29
CA ASP A 116 -12.79 -2.13 9.70
C ASP A 116 -11.67 -2.84 10.47
N ALA A 117 -10.94 -2.10 11.30
CA ALA A 117 -9.83 -2.58 12.11
C ALA A 117 -10.23 -3.78 13.00
N GLN A 118 -11.46 -3.79 13.51
CA GLN A 118 -11.97 -4.86 14.35
C GLN A 118 -12.02 -6.22 13.66
N SER A 119 -12.23 -6.23 12.34
CA SER A 119 -12.24 -7.47 11.54
C SER A 119 -10.89 -8.19 11.62
N PHE A 120 -9.81 -7.45 11.90
CA PHE A 120 -8.44 -7.95 12.05
C PHE A 120 -7.98 -8.02 13.51
N SER A 121 -8.88 -7.94 14.49
CA SER A 121 -8.56 -8.09 15.92
C SER A 121 -7.79 -9.37 16.25
N HIS A 122 -8.09 -10.47 15.55
CA HIS A 122 -7.36 -11.74 15.66
C HIS A 122 -5.91 -11.70 15.17
N GLN A 123 -5.54 -10.68 14.38
CA GLN A 123 -4.18 -10.47 13.89
C GLN A 123 -3.42 -9.42 14.70
N LEU A 124 -4.08 -8.74 15.66
CA LEU A 124 -3.44 -7.76 16.52
C LEU A 124 -2.36 -8.48 17.36
N LEU A 125 -1.18 -7.87 17.44
CA LEU A 125 -0.14 -8.41 18.31
C LEU A 125 -0.63 -8.34 19.78
N PRO A 126 -0.27 -9.32 20.63
CA PRO A 126 -0.70 -9.32 22.03
C PRO A 126 -0.16 -8.12 22.82
N ASN A 127 0.92 -7.51 22.33
CA ASN A 127 1.67 -6.44 22.96
C ASN A 127 2.12 -5.42 21.91
N PRO A 128 1.21 -4.67 21.27
CA PRO A 128 1.58 -3.72 20.23
C PRO A 128 2.48 -2.62 20.80
N SER A 129 3.42 -2.11 20.00
CA SER A 129 4.28 -1.02 20.47
C SER A 129 3.46 0.28 20.55
N SER A 130 3.30 0.88 21.72
CA SER A 130 2.70 2.23 21.80
C SER A 130 3.70 3.31 21.34
N ILE A 131 5.00 3.02 21.37
CA ILE A 131 6.07 3.97 21.07
C ILE A 131 6.69 3.63 19.71
N LEU A 132 6.74 4.62 18.84
CA LEU A 132 7.32 4.54 17.52
C LEU A 132 8.51 5.48 17.43
N ASN A 133 9.67 4.94 17.08
CA ASN A 133 10.82 5.72 16.69
C ASN A 133 10.88 5.73 15.17
N ILE A 134 10.81 6.92 14.56
CA ILE A 134 10.81 7.11 13.10
C ILE A 134 12.18 7.67 12.71
N PRO A 135 13.21 6.83 12.55
CA PRO A 135 14.50 7.27 12.07
C PRO A 135 14.41 7.55 10.57
N GLY A 136 15.05 8.62 10.12
CA GLY A 136 15.21 8.90 8.69
C GLY A 136 15.14 10.37 8.35
N LYS A 137 15.47 10.68 7.09
CA LYS A 137 15.29 12.02 6.54
C LYS A 137 13.86 12.16 5.99
N ALA A 138 13.35 13.39 5.98
CA ALA A 138 12.01 13.73 5.50
C ALA A 138 11.57 13.04 4.19
N GLY A 139 12.47 12.86 3.22
CA GLY A 139 12.14 12.28 1.90
C GLY A 139 11.96 10.75 1.85
N GLU A 140 12.33 10.03 2.91
CA GLU A 140 12.34 8.55 2.93
C GLU A 140 11.24 7.96 3.83
N ILE A 141 10.49 8.81 4.53
CA ILE A 141 9.50 8.40 5.53
C ILE A 141 8.16 8.09 4.87
N ASN A 142 7.75 6.82 4.92
CA ASN A 142 6.38 6.39 4.62
C ASN A 142 5.59 6.31 5.94
N LEU A 143 4.74 7.31 6.18
CA LEU A 143 4.05 7.48 7.46
C LEU A 143 3.04 6.36 7.74
N GLU A 144 2.28 5.96 6.73
CA GLU A 144 1.22 4.96 6.84
C GLU A 144 1.79 3.61 7.29
N ARG A 145 2.90 3.20 6.67
CA ARG A 145 3.58 1.94 6.98
C ARG A 145 4.31 1.97 8.32
N ILE A 146 4.94 3.09 8.66
CA ILE A 146 5.71 3.20 9.90
C ILE A 146 4.75 3.34 11.10
N VAL A 147 3.70 4.13 10.97
CA VAL A 147 2.67 4.27 12.03
C VAL A 147 1.78 3.04 12.11
N SER A 148 1.76 2.15 11.11
CA SER A 148 1.11 0.84 11.24
C SER A 148 2.03 -0.29 11.74
N ALA A 149 3.34 -0.05 11.82
CA ALA A 149 4.32 -1.05 12.22
C ALA A 149 4.04 -1.58 13.63
N ASP A 150 4.29 -2.87 13.84
CA ASP A 150 4.13 -3.56 15.14
C ASP A 150 2.72 -3.43 15.77
N LEU A 151 1.67 -3.24 14.95
CA LEU A 151 0.27 -3.38 15.37
C LEU A 151 -0.29 -4.76 15.06
N TYR A 152 -0.07 -5.23 13.84
CA TYR A 152 -0.63 -6.46 13.31
C TYR A 152 0.47 -7.44 12.90
N ALA A 153 0.17 -8.75 12.93
CA ALA A 153 1.07 -9.80 12.46
C ALA A 153 1.27 -9.79 10.92
N GLN A 154 0.34 -9.19 10.17
CA GLN A 154 0.43 -9.03 8.72
C GLN A 154 0.72 -7.56 8.35
N ASN A 155 1.18 -7.33 7.12
CA ASN A 155 1.44 -5.99 6.58
C ASN A 155 0.15 -5.22 6.29
N LEU A 156 -0.53 -4.82 7.37
CA LEU A 156 -1.70 -3.96 7.37
C LEU A 156 -1.25 -2.51 7.53
N THR A 157 -1.87 -1.61 6.76
CA THR A 157 -1.61 -0.17 6.83
C THR A 157 -2.80 0.54 7.47
N LEU A 158 -2.53 1.44 8.41
CA LEU A 158 -3.60 2.21 9.04
C LEU A 158 -4.11 3.26 8.06
N VAL A 159 -5.43 3.45 8.05
CA VAL A 159 -6.05 4.58 7.36
C VAL A 159 -6.21 5.71 8.37
N ALA A 160 -5.77 6.91 7.98
CA ALA A 160 -5.95 8.13 8.76
C ALA A 160 -7.45 8.34 9.03
N THR A 161 -7.82 8.43 10.31
CA THR A 161 -9.20 8.62 10.73
C THR A 161 -9.28 9.88 11.60
N HIS A 162 -10.23 10.74 11.28
CA HIS A 162 -10.50 11.92 12.10
C HIS A 162 -11.21 11.51 13.39
N LEU A 163 -10.61 11.85 14.52
CA LEU A 163 -11.30 11.80 15.82
C LEU A 163 -12.44 12.81 15.82
N PRO A 164 -13.69 12.42 16.17
CA PRO A 164 -14.73 13.41 16.42
C PRO A 164 -14.33 14.27 17.62
N ILE A 165 -14.16 15.58 17.37
CA ILE A 165 -13.76 16.55 18.38
C ILE A 165 -14.98 16.85 19.26
N SER A 166 -14.87 16.53 20.55
CA SER A 166 -15.85 16.86 21.58
C SER A 166 -15.09 17.45 22.75
N GLN A 167 -15.26 18.73 23.06
CA GLN A 167 -14.45 19.40 24.08
C GLN A 167 -15.36 19.94 25.18
N GLU A 168 -15.15 19.48 26.40
CA GLU A 168 -15.82 20.00 27.60
C GLU A 168 -14.74 20.43 28.58
N VAL A 169 -14.69 21.73 28.86
CA VAL A 169 -13.77 22.34 29.81
C VAL A 169 -14.51 23.30 30.71
N VAL A 170 -13.86 23.65 31.82
CA VAL A 170 -14.35 24.60 32.80
C VAL A 170 -13.54 25.89 32.72
N ALA A 171 -14.14 27.01 33.14
CA ALA A 171 -13.40 28.26 33.30
C ALA A 171 -12.21 28.10 34.28
N PRO A 172 -11.09 28.80 34.07
CA PRO A 172 -9.95 28.72 34.97
C PRO A 172 -10.33 29.05 36.43
N LEU A 173 -10.10 28.11 37.34
CA LEU A 173 -10.34 28.33 38.77
C LEU A 173 -9.31 29.28 39.39
N ARG A 174 -8.13 29.38 38.78
CA ARG A 174 -7.09 30.36 39.13
C ARG A 174 -6.76 31.17 37.88
N LYS A 175 -6.72 32.49 38.03
CA LYS A 175 -6.24 33.39 36.99
C LYS A 175 -4.76 33.15 36.71
N LEU A 176 -4.38 33.35 35.46
CA LEU A 176 -2.99 33.31 35.04
C LEU A 176 -2.19 34.39 35.80
N SER A 177 -1.08 34.00 36.41
CA SER A 177 -0.24 34.88 37.24
C SER A 177 1.20 34.42 37.26
N SER A 178 2.12 35.22 37.80
CA SER A 178 3.55 34.89 37.89
C SER A 178 3.90 33.55 38.57
N ASP A 179 2.94 32.93 39.27
CA ASP A 179 3.10 31.66 39.98
C ASP A 179 2.18 30.56 39.44
N VAL A 180 1.29 30.90 38.50
CA VAL A 180 0.32 29.99 37.88
C VAL A 180 0.58 29.95 36.38
N GLN A 181 1.16 28.85 35.91
CA GLN A 181 1.36 28.58 34.48
C GLN A 181 0.02 28.34 33.74
N PRO A 182 -0.01 28.42 32.40
CA PRO A 182 -1.19 28.10 31.61
C PRO A 182 -1.57 26.63 31.77
N ARG A 183 -2.87 26.38 31.89
CA ARG A 183 -3.43 25.03 32.08
C ARG A 183 -4.77 24.90 31.38
N ILE A 184 -5.07 23.69 30.92
CA ILE A 184 -6.41 23.31 30.47
C ILE A 184 -7.16 22.81 31.71
N TRP A 185 -8.24 23.48 32.09
CA TRP A 185 -9.05 23.14 33.27
C TRP A 185 -10.21 22.23 32.87
N LEU A 186 -10.29 21.06 33.49
CA LEU A 186 -11.19 19.98 33.11
C LEU A 186 -12.41 19.86 34.03
N ASP A 187 -12.28 20.28 35.28
CA ASP A 187 -13.38 20.28 36.24
C ASP A 187 -13.37 21.48 37.20
N ASN A 188 -14.39 21.55 38.05
CA ASN A 188 -14.54 22.56 39.09
C ASN A 188 -13.76 22.22 40.38
N GLU A 189 -13.06 21.08 40.45
CA GLU A 189 -12.33 20.60 41.64
C GLU A 189 -10.83 20.88 41.56
N GLY A 190 -10.34 21.30 40.39
CA GLY A 190 -8.94 21.64 40.13
C GLY A 190 -8.21 20.72 39.18
N TRP A 191 -8.90 19.75 38.58
CA TRP A 191 -8.31 18.87 37.58
C TRP A 191 -7.88 19.67 36.37
N SER A 192 -6.57 19.66 36.09
CA SER A 192 -6.00 20.45 35.02
C SER A 192 -4.73 19.85 34.45
N VAL A 193 -4.46 20.17 33.19
CA VAL A 193 -3.29 19.70 32.44
C VAL A 193 -2.44 20.89 32.01
N GLY A 194 -1.14 20.79 32.22
CA GLY A 194 -0.12 21.75 31.82
C GLY A 194 1.08 21.07 31.16
N PHE A 195 2.17 21.81 31.00
CA PHE A 195 3.40 21.35 30.37
C PHE A 195 4.62 21.47 31.32
N ASP A 196 5.72 20.80 30.96
CA ASP A 196 7.00 20.74 31.67
C ASP A 196 8.10 21.65 31.08
N LEU A 197 7.70 22.75 30.46
CA LEU A 197 8.65 23.70 29.91
C LEU A 197 9.17 24.62 31.01
N GLY A 198 10.47 24.44 31.32
CA GLY A 198 11.25 25.10 32.39
C GLY A 198 10.72 26.48 32.76
N TRP A 199 9.94 26.49 33.84
CA TRP A 199 9.36 27.70 34.40
C TRP A 199 10.43 28.41 35.25
N PRO A 200 10.67 29.72 35.06
CA PRO A 200 11.84 30.38 35.66
C PRO A 200 11.83 30.52 37.19
N THR A 201 10.75 30.14 37.91
CA THR A 201 10.62 30.47 39.35
C THR A 201 11.49 29.63 40.29
N SER A 202 12.30 28.69 39.79
CA SER A 202 13.23 27.89 40.63
C SER A 202 14.67 28.40 40.63
N LEU A 203 14.98 29.50 39.95
CA LEU A 203 16.35 30.05 39.91
C LEU A 203 16.63 30.83 41.20
N SER A 204 17.41 30.23 42.09
CA SER A 204 17.64 30.65 43.48
C SER A 204 18.18 32.08 43.70
N ASP A 205 18.63 32.79 42.65
CA ASP A 205 19.30 34.09 42.81
C ASP A 205 18.86 35.23 41.87
N GLN A 206 17.92 35.02 40.93
CA GLN A 206 17.41 36.09 40.06
C GLN A 206 15.97 35.82 39.60
N THR A 207 15.05 36.73 39.93
CA THR A 207 13.62 36.62 39.63
C THR A 207 13.34 36.90 38.15
N CYS A 208 13.35 35.85 37.33
CA CYS A 208 12.77 35.92 36.00
C CYS A 208 11.24 35.80 36.12
N THR A 209 10.59 36.91 36.49
CA THR A 209 9.15 36.95 36.73
C THR A 209 8.41 37.13 35.41
N PRO A 210 7.49 36.22 35.03
CA PRO A 210 6.77 36.35 33.78
C PRO A 210 5.70 37.44 33.88
N ASN A 211 5.68 38.32 32.88
CA ASN A 211 4.60 39.27 32.68
C ASN A 211 3.36 38.51 32.18
N SER A 212 2.30 38.54 32.98
CA SER A 212 1.08 37.75 32.76
C SER A 212 -0.07 38.64 32.31
N THR A 213 -0.78 38.19 31.28
CA THR A 213 -2.10 38.69 30.85
C THR A 213 -3.14 37.60 31.10
N ASP A 214 -4.41 37.81 30.74
CA ASP A 214 -5.45 36.80 30.96
C ASP A 214 -5.21 35.49 30.20
N THR A 215 -4.51 35.53 29.06
CA THR A 215 -4.31 34.38 28.18
C THR A 215 -2.84 34.08 27.85
N GLN A 216 -1.92 34.98 28.20
CA GLN A 216 -0.51 34.85 27.82
C GLN A 216 0.44 35.21 28.95
N GLN A 217 1.56 34.51 28.99
CA GLN A 217 2.70 34.80 29.84
C GLN A 217 3.94 34.98 29.00
N ARG A 218 4.70 36.04 29.27
CA ARG A 218 5.96 36.34 28.59
C ARG A 218 7.06 36.62 29.59
N TRP A 219 8.26 36.15 29.29
CA TRP A 219 9.45 36.50 30.04
C TRP A 219 10.64 36.70 29.12
N SER A 220 11.61 37.48 29.61
CA SER A 220 12.90 37.70 28.98
C SER A 220 13.86 38.08 30.08
N CYS A 221 14.88 37.26 30.31
CA CYS A 221 15.77 37.41 31.44
C CYS A 221 17.17 36.88 31.16
N HIS A 222 18.15 37.59 31.73
CA HIS A 222 19.54 37.15 31.81
C HIS A 222 19.75 36.49 33.17
N PHE A 223 20.57 35.44 33.23
CA PHE A 223 20.88 34.73 34.47
C PHE A 223 22.32 34.20 34.49
N ASN A 224 22.78 33.86 35.69
CA ASN A 224 24.13 33.33 35.90
C ASN A 224 24.30 31.92 35.32
N ASN A 225 25.47 31.66 34.76
CA ASN A 225 25.84 30.40 34.13
C ASN A 225 25.85 29.20 35.09
N THR A 226 25.91 29.45 36.40
CA THR A 226 25.76 28.41 37.44
C THR A 226 24.45 27.63 37.31
N ASN A 227 23.38 28.29 36.86
CA ASN A 227 22.06 27.69 36.74
C ASN A 227 21.80 27.10 35.34
N ALA A 228 22.68 27.39 34.37
CA ALA A 228 22.53 26.93 32.99
C ALA A 228 22.59 25.40 32.88
N ALA A 229 23.37 24.74 33.75
CA ALA A 229 23.50 23.27 33.75
C ALA A 229 22.19 22.58 34.16
N GLU A 230 21.49 23.08 35.18
CA GLU A 230 20.19 22.54 35.61
C GLU A 230 19.14 22.73 34.53
N ILE A 231 19.05 23.93 33.94
CA ILE A 231 18.13 24.20 32.84
C ILE A 231 18.48 23.30 31.64
N TYR A 232 19.76 23.10 31.34
CA TYR A 232 20.20 22.27 30.24
C TYR A 232 19.72 20.82 30.36
N THR A 233 19.83 20.23 31.56
CA THR A 233 19.50 18.81 31.82
C THR A 233 18.01 18.54 32.02
N GLN A 234 17.17 19.56 32.19
CA GLN A 234 15.72 19.40 32.30
C GLN A 234 15.15 18.64 31.11
N SER A 235 14.41 17.56 31.40
CA SER A 235 13.56 16.89 30.42
C SER A 235 12.46 17.86 29.93
N PHE A 236 12.00 17.64 28.70
CA PHE A 236 10.87 18.37 28.15
C PHE A 236 10.00 17.42 27.32
N GLY A 237 8.72 17.75 27.19
CA GLY A 237 7.76 16.92 26.45
C GLY A 237 6.94 16.01 27.37
N SER A 238 6.94 16.26 28.67
CA SER A 238 6.22 15.49 29.69
C SER A 238 5.03 16.31 30.22
N PRO A 239 3.78 15.93 29.94
CA PRO A 239 2.60 16.62 30.45
C PRO A 239 2.60 16.63 31.99
N ARG A 240 2.13 17.73 32.58
CA ARG A 240 1.96 17.89 34.04
C ARG A 240 0.48 17.88 34.39
N ILE A 241 0.08 17.03 35.33
CA ILE A 241 -1.32 16.85 35.72
C ILE A 241 -1.50 17.26 37.17
N TRP A 242 -2.47 18.13 37.42
CA TRP A 242 -2.98 18.42 38.75
C TRP A 242 -4.35 17.78 38.87
N TRP A 243 -4.55 16.90 39.85
CA TRP A 243 -5.84 16.20 40.06
C TRP A 243 -6.83 17.02 40.88
N ASP A 244 -6.32 17.96 41.68
CA ASP A 244 -7.08 18.87 42.53
C ASP A 244 -6.33 20.20 42.74
N THR A 245 -6.98 21.15 43.42
CA THR A 245 -6.38 22.46 43.74
C THR A 245 -5.39 22.46 44.90
N THR A 246 -5.30 21.36 45.65
CA THR A 246 -4.49 21.23 46.88
C THR A 246 -3.13 20.57 46.64
N THR A 247 -2.99 19.80 45.56
CA THR A 247 -1.74 19.13 45.18
C THR A 247 -0.74 20.18 44.68
N THR A 248 0.36 20.36 45.42
CA THR A 248 1.43 21.29 45.06
C THR A 248 2.35 20.71 43.98
N GLU A 249 2.59 19.41 44.01
CA GLU A 249 3.41 18.69 43.02
C GLU A 249 2.52 18.01 41.97
N PRO A 250 2.69 18.32 40.68
CA PRO A 250 1.94 17.67 39.61
C PRO A 250 2.45 16.25 39.33
N ASN A 251 1.54 15.36 38.94
CA ASN A 251 1.91 14.08 38.35
C ASN A 251 2.50 14.34 36.96
N VAL A 252 3.70 13.83 36.69
CA VAL A 252 4.38 13.96 35.41
C VAL A 252 4.16 12.68 34.60
N ILE A 253 3.63 12.81 33.38
CA ILE A 253 3.59 11.68 32.45
C ILE A 253 4.99 11.52 31.86
N LEU A 254 5.70 10.49 32.29
CA LEU A 254 6.94 10.08 31.65
C LEU A 254 6.60 9.12 30.52
N PRO A 255 6.96 9.42 29.26
CA PRO A 255 6.94 8.41 28.21
C PRO A 255 7.84 7.24 28.64
N TYR A 256 7.27 6.04 28.75
CA TYR A 256 7.92 4.86 29.33
C TYR A 256 9.15 4.46 28.51
N PHE A 257 10.33 4.90 28.96
CA PHE A 257 11.64 4.41 28.55
C PHE A 257 12.41 3.97 29.78
N GLN A 258 13.26 2.95 29.64
CA GLN A 258 14.27 2.62 30.64
C GLN A 258 15.29 3.76 30.88
N ASP A 259 15.28 4.81 30.04
CA ASP A 259 16.04 6.04 30.24
C ASP A 259 15.21 7.30 29.87
N PRO A 260 14.69 8.06 30.85
CA PRO A 260 13.91 9.29 30.62
C PRO A 260 14.73 10.43 29.97
N THR A 261 16.05 10.28 29.88
CA THR A 261 16.99 11.22 29.25
C THR A 261 17.02 11.13 27.71
N SER A 262 16.39 10.12 27.12
CA SER A 262 16.66 9.69 25.73
C SER A 262 15.77 10.30 24.65
N LEU A 263 14.56 10.78 24.96
CA LEU A 263 13.59 11.20 23.93
C LEU A 263 13.85 12.59 23.37
N LEU A 264 14.17 13.51 24.28
CA LEU A 264 14.27 14.94 24.03
C LEU A 264 15.29 15.60 24.97
N GLY A 265 16.07 14.78 25.70
CA GLY A 265 17.00 15.23 26.74
C GLY A 265 18.21 16.02 26.24
N PRO A 266 19.09 16.46 27.15
CA PRO A 266 20.18 17.41 26.88
C PRO A 266 21.12 16.99 25.75
N SER A 267 21.38 15.69 25.58
CA SER A 267 22.32 15.14 24.59
C SER A 267 21.69 14.81 23.23
N VAL A 268 20.34 14.89 23.13
CA VAL A 268 19.63 14.54 21.90
C VAL A 268 19.67 15.72 20.93
N SER A 269 20.03 15.42 19.69
CA SER A 269 19.95 16.28 18.52
C SER A 269 18.55 16.88 18.31
N SER A 270 18.43 17.85 17.40
CA SER A 270 17.16 18.48 17.08
C SER A 270 16.12 17.44 16.66
N ALA A 271 14.99 17.39 17.38
CA ALA A 271 14.03 16.31 17.31
C ALA A 271 12.61 16.80 17.57
N ALA A 272 11.63 16.03 17.11
CA ALA A 272 10.23 16.22 17.41
C ALA A 272 9.63 14.96 18.04
N MET A 273 8.69 15.15 18.94
CA MET A 273 7.94 14.11 19.61
C MET A 273 6.47 14.47 19.60
N LYS A 274 5.65 13.45 19.47
CA LYS A 274 4.21 13.57 19.44
C LYS A 274 3.59 12.47 20.26
N GLN A 275 2.69 12.80 21.15
CA GLN A 275 2.06 11.83 22.03
C GLN A 275 0.57 12.08 22.14
N LEU A 276 -0.17 10.99 22.14
CA LEU A 276 -1.58 10.93 22.43
C LEU A 276 -1.76 10.19 23.74
N PHE A 277 -2.38 10.86 24.70
CA PHE A 277 -2.62 10.30 26.02
C PHE A 277 -4.04 10.62 26.47
N THR A 278 -4.57 9.76 27.33
CA THR A 278 -5.93 9.82 27.84
C THR A 278 -5.89 9.85 29.36
N LEU A 279 -6.65 10.76 29.96
CA LEU A 279 -6.77 10.91 31.40
C LEU A 279 -8.20 10.57 31.81
N THR A 280 -8.34 9.71 32.82
CA THR A 280 -9.63 9.31 33.35
C THR A 280 -9.70 9.67 34.83
N LYS A 281 -10.76 10.37 35.23
CA LYS A 281 -11.10 10.66 36.63
C LYS A 281 -12.57 10.30 36.84
N ALA A 282 -12.83 9.35 37.72
CA ALA A 282 -14.16 8.75 37.89
C ALA A 282 -14.77 8.29 36.55
N GLN A 283 -15.90 8.88 36.13
CA GLN A 283 -16.58 8.58 34.87
C GLN A 283 -16.18 9.52 33.72
N ARG A 284 -15.30 10.51 33.95
CA ARG A 284 -14.91 11.49 32.93
C ARG A 284 -13.57 11.11 32.33
N GLN A 285 -13.50 11.18 31.00
CA GLN A 285 -12.30 10.88 30.25
C GLN A 285 -11.98 11.99 29.26
N HIS A 286 -10.71 12.39 29.21
CA HIS A 286 -10.21 13.40 28.29
C HIS A 286 -8.98 12.89 27.53
N THR A 287 -9.01 13.03 26.22
CA THR A 287 -7.90 12.65 25.32
C THR A 287 -7.19 13.89 24.83
N PHE A 288 -5.86 13.90 24.95
CA PHE A 288 -5.00 15.02 24.56
C PHE A 288 -4.03 14.58 23.47
N LEU A 289 -3.69 15.53 22.61
CA LEU A 289 -2.59 15.43 21.67
C LEU A 289 -1.56 16.47 22.03
N GLN A 290 -0.36 16.03 22.38
CA GLN A 290 0.78 16.90 22.64
C GLN A 290 1.83 16.74 21.55
N THR A 291 2.20 17.84 20.93
CA THR A 291 3.33 17.95 20.01
C THR A 291 4.43 18.76 20.68
N SER A 292 5.63 18.22 20.73
CA SER A 292 6.78 18.85 21.37
C SER A 292 8.01 18.72 20.48
N TRP A 293 8.76 19.80 20.28
CA TRP A 293 9.98 19.75 19.47
C TRP A 293 11.06 20.64 20.07
N LYS A 294 12.31 20.30 19.73
CA LYS A 294 13.50 21.06 20.12
C LYS A 294 14.46 21.15 18.96
N ALA A 295 15.01 22.34 18.77
CA ALA A 295 16.18 22.57 17.94
C ALA A 295 17.32 23.10 18.82
N THR A 296 18.55 22.63 18.59
CA THR A 296 19.72 23.02 19.38
C THR A 296 20.89 23.34 18.45
N MET A 297 21.50 24.51 18.64
CA MET A 297 22.84 24.84 18.14
C MET A 297 23.83 24.78 19.31
N GLN A 298 25.05 24.34 19.02
CA GLN A 298 26.12 24.23 20.01
C GLN A 298 27.44 24.73 19.44
N THR A 299 28.21 25.44 20.26
CA THR A 299 29.54 25.92 19.92
C THR A 299 30.46 25.88 21.14
N ALA A 300 31.77 25.78 20.94
CA ALA A 300 32.74 25.85 22.04
C ALA A 300 32.66 27.22 22.73
N LEU A 301 32.98 27.32 24.03
CA LEU A 301 32.90 28.59 24.76
C LEU A 301 33.78 29.70 24.16
N THR A 302 34.89 29.31 23.53
CA THR A 302 35.83 30.22 22.85
C THR A 302 35.27 30.81 21.56
N ASP A 303 34.26 30.16 20.98
CA ASP A 303 33.65 30.54 19.72
C ASP A 303 32.28 31.16 19.97
N GLN A 304 31.88 32.08 19.09
CA GLN A 304 30.58 32.74 19.14
C GLN A 304 29.71 32.28 17.97
N PHE A 305 28.41 32.13 18.21
CA PHE A 305 27.45 31.97 17.13
C PHE A 305 27.46 33.23 16.26
N GLN A 306 27.46 33.04 14.94
CA GLN A 306 27.37 34.14 13.99
C GLN A 306 26.02 34.84 14.12
N SER A 307 25.99 36.16 13.95
CA SER A 307 24.75 36.93 14.11
C SER A 307 23.68 36.52 13.09
N ASP A 308 24.09 36.18 11.86
CA ASP A 308 23.19 35.71 10.81
C ASP A 308 22.58 34.34 11.15
N ASP A 309 23.35 33.43 11.77
CA ASP A 309 22.86 32.14 12.24
C ASP A 309 21.89 32.29 13.41
N ILE A 310 22.17 33.18 14.37
CA ILE A 310 21.24 33.48 15.47
C ILE A 310 19.92 34.02 14.91
N LEU A 311 19.99 34.96 13.96
CA LEU A 311 18.81 35.55 13.34
C LEU A 311 17.97 34.50 12.60
N ASP A 312 18.60 33.68 11.74
CA ASP A 312 17.91 32.62 11.01
C ASP A 312 17.26 31.60 11.95
N PHE A 313 18.00 31.14 12.97
CA PHE A 313 17.54 30.15 13.94
C PHE A 313 16.35 30.67 14.77
N VAL A 314 16.46 31.89 15.31
CA VAL A 314 15.37 32.52 16.08
C VAL A 314 14.17 32.80 15.19
N ARG A 315 14.37 33.30 13.96
CA ARG A 315 13.28 33.57 13.03
C ARG A 315 12.48 32.30 12.73
N ARG A 316 13.15 31.21 12.35
CA ARG A 316 12.49 29.95 11.98
C ARG A 316 11.88 29.20 13.17
N GLY A 317 12.40 29.40 14.38
CA GLY A 317 11.87 28.73 15.57
C GLY A 317 10.77 29.50 16.30
N TRP A 318 10.80 30.84 16.24
CA TRP A 318 9.79 31.69 16.88
C TRP A 318 8.57 31.89 15.97
N SER A 319 8.79 32.01 14.65
CA SER A 319 7.74 31.95 13.65
C SER A 319 7.62 30.52 13.10
N ASN A 320 6.42 29.96 13.09
CA ASN A 320 6.16 28.69 12.38
C ASN A 320 6.21 28.85 10.83
N ASP A 321 6.39 30.08 10.35
CA ASP A 321 6.53 30.43 8.94
C ASP A 321 7.95 30.98 8.66
N PRO A 322 8.80 30.24 7.91
CA PRO A 322 10.15 30.68 7.58
C PRO A 322 10.17 31.92 6.66
N ASP A 323 9.07 32.17 5.94
CA ASP A 323 8.96 33.30 5.00
C ASP A 323 8.41 34.57 5.67
N GLN A 324 8.01 34.50 6.94
CA GLN A 324 7.48 35.65 7.67
C GLN A 324 8.53 36.76 7.76
N ILE A 325 8.10 38.01 7.52
CA ILE A 325 8.92 39.21 7.68
C ILE A 325 9.40 39.31 9.14
N VAL A 326 10.69 39.61 9.33
CA VAL A 326 11.30 39.75 10.66
C VAL A 326 10.56 40.85 11.45
N THR A 327 9.86 40.46 12.51
CA THR A 327 9.11 41.39 13.36
C THR A 327 10.04 42.10 14.35
N PRO A 328 9.64 43.26 14.91
CA PRO A 328 10.40 43.92 15.96
C PRO A 328 10.68 43.03 17.19
N GLU A 329 9.79 42.07 17.47
CA GLU A 329 9.95 41.09 18.55
C GLU A 329 11.13 40.14 18.27
N ILE A 330 11.21 39.59 17.05
CA ILE A 330 12.31 38.74 16.61
C ILE A 330 13.63 39.51 16.67
N GLN A 331 13.66 40.75 16.17
CA GLN A 331 14.85 41.60 16.23
C GLN A 331 15.31 41.85 17.68
N ASN A 332 14.37 42.11 18.59
CA ASN A 332 14.69 42.34 19.99
C ASN A 332 15.26 41.07 20.65
N MET A 333 14.67 39.89 20.39
CA MET A 333 15.20 38.63 20.92
C MET A 333 16.61 38.33 20.39
N VAL A 334 16.85 38.51 19.10
CA VAL A 334 18.19 38.32 18.52
C VAL A 334 19.20 39.25 19.18
N LYS A 335 18.85 40.53 19.37
CA LYS A 335 19.69 41.51 20.05
C LYS A 335 20.01 41.08 21.49
N GLU A 336 19.04 40.59 22.25
CA GLU A 336 19.25 40.13 23.63
C GLU A 336 20.10 38.86 23.70
N VAL A 337 19.91 37.91 22.77
CA VAL A 337 20.75 36.70 22.66
C VAL A 337 22.20 37.09 22.33
N THR A 338 22.41 37.96 21.35
CA THR A 338 23.76 38.45 21.00
C THR A 338 24.40 39.23 22.16
N ALA A 339 23.61 40.04 22.88
CA ALA A 339 24.09 40.75 24.06
C ALA A 339 24.49 39.78 25.19
N ALA A 340 23.69 38.75 25.44
CA ALA A 340 24.00 37.71 26.42
C ALA A 340 25.30 36.97 26.07
N GLN A 341 25.44 36.55 24.80
CA GLN A 341 26.67 35.93 24.28
C GLN A 341 27.89 36.84 24.46
N SER A 342 27.78 38.13 24.14
CA SER A 342 28.90 39.08 24.27
C SER A 342 29.35 39.31 25.71
N ARG A 343 28.43 39.16 26.68
CA ARG A 343 28.68 39.31 28.11
C ARG A 343 29.12 37.99 28.76
N GLY A 344 29.07 36.88 28.03
CA GLY A 344 29.32 35.54 28.56
C GLY A 344 28.27 35.09 29.58
N ASN A 345 27.03 35.58 29.47
CA ASN A 345 25.92 35.23 30.36
C ASN A 345 24.89 34.34 29.64
N SER A 346 24.09 33.63 30.43
CA SER A 346 22.96 32.86 29.94
C SER A 346 21.70 33.73 29.83
N TYR A 347 20.81 33.37 28.91
CA TYR A 347 19.59 34.10 28.60
C TYR A 347 18.43 33.15 28.31
N SER A 348 17.23 33.50 28.78
CA SER A 348 15.99 32.79 28.48
C SER A 348 14.91 33.80 28.14
N ALA A 349 14.21 33.54 27.05
CA ALA A 349 12.98 34.23 26.70
C ALA A 349 11.94 33.24 26.24
N GLY A 350 10.69 33.52 26.57
CA GLY A 350 9.62 32.61 26.23
C GLY A 350 8.26 33.25 26.27
N VAL A 351 7.34 32.56 25.61
CA VAL A 351 5.92 32.87 25.63
C VAL A 351 5.16 31.59 25.92
N SER A 352 4.14 31.70 26.75
CA SER A 352 3.14 30.66 26.96
C SER A 352 1.77 31.25 26.73
N ILE A 353 0.92 30.53 25.99
CA ILE A 353 -0.37 30.98 25.51
C ILE A 353 -1.40 29.93 25.89
N GLN A 354 -2.49 30.38 26.47
CA GLN A 354 -3.71 29.61 26.69
C GLN A 354 -4.73 30.01 25.63
N GLU A 355 -5.05 29.09 24.73
CA GLU A 355 -6.00 29.32 23.63
C GLU A 355 -7.40 28.86 24.04
N PRO A 356 -8.43 29.74 23.96
CA PRO A 356 -9.79 29.39 24.36
C PRO A 356 -10.47 28.43 23.39
N GLN A 357 -10.11 28.39 22.11
CA GLN A 357 -10.58 27.41 21.12
C GLN A 357 -9.46 27.19 20.10
N PRO A 358 -9.00 25.94 19.85
CA PRO A 358 -9.57 24.64 20.22
C PRO A 358 -9.12 24.08 21.60
N PHE A 359 -9.15 24.88 22.67
CA PHE A 359 -8.67 24.52 24.02
C PHE A 359 -7.27 23.90 24.00
N ALA A 360 -6.29 24.75 23.72
CA ALA A 360 -4.90 24.37 23.64
C ALA A 360 -4.03 25.23 24.57
N ILE A 361 -2.92 24.65 25.00
CA ILE A 361 -1.84 25.39 25.64
C ILE A 361 -0.58 25.24 24.79
N ARG A 362 0.04 26.37 24.48
CA ARG A 362 1.26 26.43 23.70
C ARG A 362 2.34 27.14 24.50
N ALA A 363 3.55 26.63 24.49
CA ALA A 363 4.71 27.37 24.97
C ALA A 363 5.88 27.23 24.01
N THR A 364 6.60 28.32 23.82
CA THR A 364 7.82 28.39 23.02
C THR A 364 8.86 29.18 23.78
N VAL A 365 10.06 28.63 23.90
CA VAL A 365 11.14 29.18 24.72
C VAL A 365 12.45 29.09 23.95
N ILE A 366 13.19 30.19 23.95
CA ILE A 366 14.53 30.34 23.39
C ILE A 366 15.49 30.54 24.55
N GLU A 367 16.57 29.75 24.56
CA GLU A 367 17.56 29.79 25.63
C GLU A 367 18.96 29.79 25.03
N LEU A 368 19.76 30.77 25.44
CA LEU A 368 21.21 30.72 25.31
C LEU A 368 21.76 30.27 26.67
N LEU A 369 22.33 29.08 26.70
CA LEU A 369 22.89 28.47 27.90
C LEU A 369 24.40 28.38 27.75
N THR A 370 25.12 29.10 28.61
CA THR A 370 26.57 29.07 28.67
C THR A 370 26.97 28.13 29.80
N LEU A 371 27.39 26.90 29.46
CA LEU A 371 27.74 25.86 30.41
C LEU A 371 29.23 25.92 30.73
N VAL A 372 29.56 26.27 31.98
CA VAL A 372 30.94 26.52 32.42
C VAL A 372 31.53 25.32 33.20
N HIS A 373 30.78 24.25 33.51
CA HIS A 373 31.31 23.03 34.16
C HIS A 373 30.42 21.79 33.86
N PRO A 374 30.96 20.61 33.47
CA PRO A 374 30.18 19.38 33.40
C PRO A 374 30.21 18.58 34.70
N ILE A 375 29.07 17.96 35.07
CA ILE A 375 28.96 17.03 36.20
C ILE A 375 29.78 15.74 35.97
N ASN A 376 30.27 15.42 34.75
CA ASN A 376 31.22 14.32 34.48
C ASN A 376 31.95 14.45 33.11
N GLY A 377 33.25 14.76 33.07
CA GLY A 377 34.12 14.56 31.89
C GLY A 377 35.17 15.66 31.58
N PRO A 378 36.31 15.35 30.90
CA PRO A 378 37.54 16.15 30.99
C PRO A 378 37.69 17.31 29.98
N ASN A 379 36.64 17.70 29.23
CA ASN A 379 36.48 18.89 28.36
C ASN A 379 34.99 18.85 27.92
N ALA A 380 34.16 19.88 27.83
CA ALA A 380 34.42 21.26 27.43
C ALA A 380 33.32 22.18 28.00
N GLU A 381 33.69 23.41 28.32
CA GLU A 381 32.77 24.53 28.45
C GLU A 381 32.18 24.82 27.06
N PHE A 382 30.86 24.97 26.95
CA PHE A 382 30.19 25.22 25.66
C PHE A 382 29.00 26.15 25.81
N SER A 383 28.64 26.82 24.72
CA SER A 383 27.42 27.59 24.61
C SER A 383 26.40 26.81 23.77
N SER A 384 25.17 26.73 24.25
CA SER A 384 24.06 26.09 23.54
C SER A 384 22.93 27.09 23.35
N LEU A 385 22.57 27.35 22.10
CA LEU A 385 21.37 28.10 21.75
C LEU A 385 20.29 27.11 21.35
N ARG A 386 19.19 27.05 22.10
CA ARG A 386 18.12 26.08 21.86
C ARG A 386 16.75 26.71 21.84
N ILE A 387 15.87 26.13 21.04
CA ILE A 387 14.45 26.48 20.98
C ILE A 387 13.67 25.24 21.36
N ARG A 388 12.77 25.38 22.32
CA ARG A 388 11.86 24.32 22.77
C ARG A 388 10.45 24.81 22.56
N SER A 389 9.60 23.98 21.97
CA SER A 389 8.19 24.28 21.82
C SER A 389 7.33 23.09 22.19
N ILE A 390 6.21 23.37 22.85
CA ILE A 390 5.18 22.41 23.20
C ILE A 390 3.83 22.98 22.79
N ASN A 391 2.96 22.10 22.32
CA ASN A 391 1.57 22.39 22.03
C ASN A 391 0.74 21.20 22.51
N THR A 392 -0.14 21.42 23.47
CA THR A 392 -1.05 20.41 24.02
C THR A 392 -2.47 20.85 23.76
N THR A 393 -3.21 20.04 22.99
CA THR A 393 -4.59 20.30 22.60
C THR A 393 -5.49 19.22 23.19
N LEU A 394 -6.64 19.62 23.74
CA LEU A 394 -7.69 18.70 24.13
C LEU A 394 -8.45 18.23 22.88
N LEU A 395 -8.41 16.95 22.55
CA LEU A 395 -9.12 16.42 21.37
C LEU A 395 -10.54 15.99 21.69
N ARG A 396 -10.71 15.26 22.79
CA ARG A 396 -11.98 14.62 23.15
C ARG A 396 -12.21 14.66 24.65
N SER A 397 -13.46 14.85 25.04
CA SER A 397 -13.99 14.85 26.40
C SER A 397 -15.29 14.06 26.36
N GLU A 398 -15.36 13.01 27.17
CA GLU A 398 -16.51 12.11 27.21
C GLU A 398 -16.80 11.60 28.61
N SER A 399 -18.02 11.09 28.78
CA SER A 399 -18.44 10.38 29.99
C SER A 399 -18.51 8.88 29.68
N LEU A 400 -17.75 8.08 30.43
CA LEU A 400 -17.75 6.64 30.33
C LEU A 400 -19.01 6.06 30.98
N SER A 401 -19.66 5.13 30.30
CA SER A 401 -20.70 4.29 30.89
C SER A 401 -20.10 3.36 31.96
N SER A 402 -20.88 3.00 32.99
CA SER A 402 -20.44 2.15 34.12
C SER A 402 -19.69 0.84 33.77
N PRO A 403 -19.91 0.16 32.63
CA PRO A 403 -19.07 -0.98 32.22
C PRO A 403 -17.74 -0.61 31.55
N ASP A 404 -17.59 0.62 31.05
CA ASP A 404 -16.38 1.11 30.34
C ASP A 404 -15.47 1.93 31.26
N THR A 405 -15.92 2.25 32.47
CA THR A 405 -15.03 2.80 33.50
C THR A 405 -13.93 1.79 33.81
N PRO A 406 -12.65 2.19 33.75
CA PRO A 406 -11.55 1.27 33.97
C PRO A 406 -11.73 0.57 35.33
N GLN A 407 -11.77 -0.76 35.29
CA GLN A 407 -11.82 -1.55 36.50
C GLN A 407 -10.48 -1.42 37.22
N THR A 408 -10.53 -1.26 38.54
CA THR A 408 -9.33 -1.18 39.38
C THR A 408 -8.44 -2.40 39.11
N LEU A 409 -7.32 -2.21 38.42
CA LEU A 409 -6.45 -3.32 38.02
C LEU A 409 -5.55 -3.81 39.17
N ALA A 410 -5.43 -3.02 40.24
CA ALA A 410 -4.73 -3.39 41.46
C ALA A 410 -5.52 -2.98 42.72
N SER A 411 -5.58 -3.85 43.73
CA SER A 411 -6.15 -3.53 45.04
C SER A 411 -5.10 -2.81 45.88
N CYS A 412 -5.28 -1.51 46.13
CA CYS A 412 -4.42 -0.76 47.04
C CYS A 412 -5.19 -0.21 48.25
N PRO A 413 -4.56 -0.17 49.43
CA PRO A 413 -5.19 0.30 50.67
C PRO A 413 -5.32 1.84 50.72
N SER A 414 -4.69 2.56 49.80
CA SER A 414 -4.72 4.02 49.68
C SER A 414 -5.14 4.42 48.26
N PRO A 415 -5.67 5.65 48.06
CA PRO A 415 -5.96 6.14 46.72
C PRO A 415 -4.69 6.19 45.88
N PHE A 416 -4.75 5.64 44.67
CA PHE A 416 -3.61 5.50 43.76
C PHE A 416 -3.99 5.97 42.34
N THR A 417 -2.97 6.20 41.51
CA THR A 417 -3.11 6.51 40.08
C THR A 417 -2.56 5.34 39.28
N ASP A 418 -3.34 4.82 38.34
CA ASP A 418 -2.88 3.81 37.41
C ASP A 418 -2.20 4.48 36.20
N THR A 419 -1.01 4.00 35.85
CA THR A 419 -0.34 4.37 34.60
C THR A 419 -0.39 3.17 33.66
N VAL A 420 -1.08 3.37 32.55
CA VAL A 420 -1.36 2.42 31.49
C VAL A 420 -0.59 2.87 30.25
N VAL A 421 -0.06 1.92 29.50
CA VAL A 421 0.62 2.21 28.24
C VAL A 421 -0.02 1.34 27.17
N GLY A 422 -0.72 1.99 26.23
CA GLY A 422 -1.45 1.30 25.17
C GLY A 422 -2.54 0.38 25.71
N GLY A 423 -3.33 0.84 26.68
CA GLY A 423 -4.43 0.05 27.27
C GLY A 423 -3.99 -1.11 28.17
N GLN A 424 -2.68 -1.33 28.38
CA GLN A 424 -2.16 -2.38 29.27
C GLN A 424 -1.39 -1.80 30.47
N VAL A 425 -1.63 -2.34 31.66
CA VAL A 425 -0.86 -2.03 32.87
C VAL A 425 0.47 -2.78 32.78
N ARG A 426 1.58 -2.06 32.60
CA ARG A 426 2.91 -2.67 32.36
C ARG A 426 3.94 -2.48 33.47
N ASN A 427 3.47 -2.25 34.70
CA ASN A 427 4.22 -1.97 35.94
C ASN A 427 4.40 -0.47 36.22
N ALA A 428 3.59 0.02 37.17
CA ALA A 428 3.88 1.13 38.11
C ALA A 428 2.56 1.62 38.71
N THR A 429 1.85 0.76 39.46
CA THR A 429 0.84 1.26 40.39
C THR A 429 1.59 2.06 41.45
N THR A 430 1.35 3.37 41.58
CA THR A 430 1.90 4.16 42.68
C THR A 430 1.18 3.77 43.97
N CYS A 431 1.46 2.57 44.48
CA CYS A 431 0.92 2.10 45.73
C CYS A 431 2.01 2.20 46.79
N PRO A 432 2.01 3.29 47.59
CA PRO A 432 2.93 3.42 48.70
C PRO A 432 2.66 2.29 49.68
N GLY A 433 3.63 1.39 49.84
CA GLY A 433 3.57 0.33 50.83
C GLY A 433 3.64 0.93 52.23
N THR A 434 2.57 0.82 53.01
CA THR A 434 2.66 0.61 54.46
C THR A 434 1.33 0.08 54.99
N SER A 435 1.46 -0.86 55.91
CA SER A 435 0.44 -1.63 56.61
C SER A 435 -0.67 -0.79 57.26
N SER A 436 -1.92 -1.17 57.05
CA SER A 436 -2.83 -1.70 58.09
C SER A 436 -4.29 -1.67 57.62
N ASN A 437 -5.06 -2.63 58.13
CA ASN A 437 -6.50 -2.83 57.99
C ASN A 437 -7.30 -1.56 57.60
N SER A 438 -7.54 -1.37 56.32
CA SER A 438 -8.61 -0.49 55.83
C SER A 438 -9.09 -0.95 54.47
N THR A 439 -10.40 -0.80 54.30
CA THR A 439 -11.21 -1.14 53.13
C THR A 439 -10.59 -0.69 51.81
N THR A 440 -10.67 -1.56 50.80
CA THR A 440 -10.45 -1.31 49.36
C THR A 440 -10.39 0.16 48.99
N GLY A 441 -9.19 0.69 48.72
CA GLY A 441 -9.03 2.03 48.15
C GLY A 441 -9.67 2.08 46.77
N SER A 442 -10.56 3.04 46.54
CA SER A 442 -11.14 3.32 45.23
C SER A 442 -10.07 3.91 44.30
N LEU A 443 -9.94 3.39 43.08
CA LEU A 443 -9.20 4.04 41.99
C LEU A 443 -9.69 5.49 41.89
N LYS A 444 -8.78 6.45 42.02
CA LYS A 444 -9.15 7.85 41.82
C LYS A 444 -8.94 8.26 40.35
N HIS A 445 -7.87 7.80 39.73
CA HIS A 445 -7.40 8.35 38.46
C HIS A 445 -6.62 7.32 37.62
N GLU A 446 -6.71 7.44 36.29
CA GLU A 446 -5.92 6.66 35.33
C GLU A 446 -5.28 7.57 34.29
N ILE A 447 -4.05 7.23 33.90
CA ILE A 447 -3.27 7.85 32.83
C ILE A 447 -2.97 6.75 31.80
N ASP A 448 -3.51 6.84 30.59
CA ASP A 448 -3.15 5.95 29.47
C ASP A 448 -2.34 6.69 28.41
N VAL A 449 -1.09 6.28 28.20
CA VAL A 449 -0.25 6.75 27.08
C VAL A 449 -0.46 5.82 25.90
N SER A 450 -1.38 6.20 25.02
CA SER A 450 -1.92 5.32 23.98
C SER A 450 -1.01 5.21 22.77
N ALA A 451 -0.39 6.32 22.34
CA ALA A 451 0.58 6.32 21.24
C ALA A 451 1.61 7.45 21.37
N VAL A 452 2.89 7.15 21.16
CA VAL A 452 3.99 8.13 21.12
C VAL A 452 4.79 7.91 19.84
N THR A 453 5.06 8.99 19.11
CA THR A 453 5.94 9.00 17.94
C THR A 453 7.10 9.95 18.19
N VAL A 454 8.31 9.48 17.92
CA VAL A 454 9.56 10.22 18.06
C VAL A 454 10.20 10.30 16.69
N LEU A 455 10.54 11.51 16.28
CA LEU A 455 11.21 11.83 15.04
C LEU A 455 12.62 12.35 15.38
N PRO A 456 13.58 11.47 15.70
CA PRO A 456 14.93 11.88 16.03
C PRO A 456 15.64 12.45 14.79
N ASN A 457 16.42 13.51 14.96
CA ASN A 457 17.19 14.16 13.88
C ASN A 457 16.37 14.73 12.72
N ILE A 458 15.03 14.61 12.71
CA ILE A 458 14.22 15.13 11.61
C ILE A 458 14.41 16.64 11.47
N LEU A 459 14.71 17.33 12.57
CA LEU A 459 14.95 18.76 12.61
C LEU A 459 16.42 19.12 12.48
N GLY A 460 17.35 18.18 12.29
CA GLY A 460 18.78 18.47 12.15
C GLY A 460 19.64 17.96 13.31
N LYS A 461 20.90 18.44 13.35
CA LYS A 461 21.95 17.95 14.24
C LYS A 461 22.20 18.95 15.37
N GLY A 462 21.97 18.52 16.62
CA GLY A 462 22.04 19.41 17.78
C GLY A 462 23.43 19.90 18.19
N ASN A 463 24.50 19.43 17.53
CA ASN A 463 25.89 19.63 17.92
C ASN A 463 26.68 20.52 16.93
N THR A 464 25.97 21.25 16.06
CA THR A 464 26.57 22.17 15.08
C THR A 464 26.36 23.63 15.49
N ASN A 465 27.23 24.50 15.01
CA ASN A 465 27.17 25.95 15.27
C ASN A 465 26.46 26.72 14.15
N THR A 466 26.01 26.04 13.10
CA THR A 466 25.29 26.59 11.94
C THR A 466 23.78 26.36 12.08
N SER A 467 23.00 27.38 11.78
CA SER A 467 21.54 27.36 11.90
C SER A 467 20.86 26.33 10.98
N GLN A 468 21.37 26.17 9.76
CA GLN A 468 20.80 25.25 8.76
C GLN A 468 21.00 23.78 9.10
N ASP A 469 22.15 23.42 9.67
CA ASP A 469 22.40 22.03 10.07
C ASP A 469 21.72 21.69 11.39
N ALA A 470 21.66 22.66 12.31
CA ALA A 470 21.05 22.51 13.61
C ALA A 470 19.51 22.49 13.55
N PHE A 471 18.93 23.29 12.67
CA PHE A 471 17.51 23.31 12.37
C PHE A 471 17.32 23.16 10.86
N ASP A 472 17.12 21.94 10.36
CA ASP A 472 17.01 21.66 8.93
C ASP A 472 15.71 22.25 8.35
N PRO A 473 15.77 23.16 7.36
CA PRO A 473 14.58 23.70 6.69
C PRO A 473 13.70 22.62 6.04
N GLN A 474 14.30 21.55 5.49
CA GLN A 474 13.54 20.47 4.86
C GLN A 474 12.75 19.68 5.91
N GLY A 475 13.40 19.35 7.02
CA GLY A 475 12.78 18.74 8.19
C GLY A 475 11.61 19.55 8.76
N GLN A 476 11.82 20.85 8.95
CA GLN A 476 10.79 21.77 9.42
C GLN A 476 9.58 21.80 8.46
N SER A 477 9.83 21.94 7.16
CA SER A 477 8.77 21.95 6.14
C SER A 477 8.02 20.62 6.11
N TRP A 478 8.73 19.50 6.24
CA TRP A 478 8.12 18.18 6.27
C TRP A 478 7.18 17.99 7.45
N ILE A 479 7.60 18.40 8.67
CA ILE A 479 6.72 18.35 9.85
C ILE A 479 5.47 19.19 9.58
N ARG A 480 5.63 20.42 9.10
CA ARG A 480 4.50 21.32 8.83
C ARG A 480 3.49 20.73 7.85
N VAL A 481 3.97 20.11 6.76
CA VAL A 481 3.10 19.53 5.72
C VAL A 481 2.42 18.25 6.21
N ASN A 482 3.11 17.41 6.97
CA ASN A 482 2.62 16.10 7.38
C ASN A 482 1.98 16.10 8.78
N GLN A 483 1.95 17.22 9.49
CA GLN A 483 1.48 17.29 10.87
C GLN A 483 0.06 16.76 11.01
N ALA A 484 -0.89 17.27 10.22
CA ALA A 484 -2.30 16.87 10.29
C ALA A 484 -2.49 15.38 9.98
N HIS A 485 -1.82 14.87 8.94
CA HIS A 485 -1.87 13.45 8.58
C HIS A 485 -1.30 12.56 9.70
N LEU A 486 -0.20 13.00 10.32
CA LEU A 486 0.38 12.31 11.48
C LEU A 486 -0.53 12.42 12.73
N ASP A 487 -1.32 13.48 12.89
CA ASP A 487 -2.37 13.58 13.94
C ASP A 487 -3.39 12.47 13.79
N GLU A 488 -3.89 12.29 12.57
CA GLU A 488 -4.93 11.31 12.25
C GLU A 488 -4.43 9.87 12.28
N LEU A 489 -3.21 9.61 11.80
CA LEU A 489 -2.61 8.27 11.90
C LEU A 489 -2.34 7.88 13.36
N MET A 490 -1.87 8.82 14.18
CA MET A 490 -1.65 8.59 15.62
C MET A 490 -2.96 8.35 16.36
N ALA A 491 -4.02 9.09 16.00
CA ALA A 491 -5.37 8.87 16.49
C ALA A 491 -5.90 7.47 16.14
N SER A 492 -5.80 7.07 14.87
CA SER A 492 -6.16 5.72 14.41
C SER A 492 -5.38 4.65 15.19
N ARG A 493 -4.06 4.81 15.35
CA ARG A 493 -3.22 3.88 16.10
C ARG A 493 -3.68 3.75 17.55
N ALA A 494 -3.90 4.89 18.22
CA ALA A 494 -4.33 4.90 19.62
C ALA A 494 -5.68 4.19 19.82
N MET A 495 -6.65 4.44 18.94
CA MET A 495 -7.96 3.77 18.99
C MET A 495 -7.83 2.25 18.81
N VAL A 496 -7.01 1.79 17.86
CA VAL A 496 -6.77 0.36 17.63
C VAL A 496 -6.14 -0.30 18.85
N ILE A 497 -5.12 0.35 19.44
CA ILE A 497 -4.45 -0.15 20.65
C ILE A 497 -5.41 -0.19 21.86
N GLN A 498 -6.28 0.80 21.98
CA GLN A 498 -7.32 0.87 23.01
C GLN A 498 -8.52 -0.06 22.75
N GLY A 499 -8.57 -0.75 21.60
CA GLY A 499 -9.67 -1.64 21.22
C GLY A 499 -10.98 -0.92 20.89
N ARG A 500 -10.91 0.34 20.43
CA ARG A 500 -12.09 1.16 20.08
C ARG A 500 -12.50 1.01 18.62
N ASP A 501 -13.79 1.12 18.39
CA ASP A 501 -14.45 1.03 17.09
C ASP A 501 -14.25 2.31 16.25
N GLY A 502 -14.40 2.18 14.93
CA GLY A 502 -14.45 3.31 14.02
C GLY A 502 -13.13 3.67 13.31
N VAL A 503 -12.16 2.76 13.32
CA VAL A 503 -10.91 2.90 12.57
C VAL A 503 -10.87 1.94 11.39
N ASN A 504 -10.46 2.44 10.24
CA ASN A 504 -10.27 1.61 9.06
C ASN A 504 -8.80 1.23 8.88
N VAL A 505 -8.59 0.04 8.32
CA VAL A 505 -7.28 -0.52 7.96
C VAL A 505 -7.32 -0.88 6.49
N ALA A 506 -6.28 -0.48 5.78
CA ALA A 506 -6.05 -0.86 4.40
C ALA A 506 -5.13 -2.08 4.38
N TRP A 507 -5.59 -3.14 3.73
CA TRP A 507 -4.76 -4.31 3.47
C TRP A 507 -4.46 -4.41 1.98
N GLU A 508 -3.20 -4.67 1.68
CA GLU A 508 -2.67 -4.76 0.33
C GLU A 508 -2.53 -6.24 -0.07
N GLU A 509 -3.26 -6.66 -1.10
CA GLU A 509 -3.10 -8.00 -1.69
C GLU A 509 -2.55 -7.93 -3.11
N PRO A 510 -1.61 -8.84 -3.47
CA PRO A 510 -1.22 -9.03 -4.85
C PRO A 510 -2.32 -9.77 -5.59
N VAL A 511 -3.01 -9.08 -6.48
CA VAL A 511 -4.08 -9.63 -7.31
C VAL A 511 -3.58 -9.87 -8.73
N ALA A 512 -3.96 -11.01 -9.31
CA ALA A 512 -3.56 -11.37 -10.67
C ALA A 512 -4.09 -10.33 -11.68
N ALA A 513 -3.22 -9.84 -12.55
CA ALA A 513 -3.56 -8.80 -13.52
C ALA A 513 -3.07 -9.10 -14.93
N ILE A 514 -3.69 -8.46 -15.93
CA ILE A 514 -3.31 -8.54 -17.34
C ILE A 514 -2.91 -7.18 -17.90
N SER A 515 -2.00 -7.19 -18.86
CA SER A 515 -1.54 -5.99 -19.57
C SER A 515 -2.41 -5.67 -20.79
N TYR A 516 -2.31 -4.45 -21.31
CA TYR A 516 -3.01 -4.05 -22.53
C TYR A 516 -2.63 -4.93 -23.73
N LEU A 517 -1.35 -5.30 -23.85
CA LEU A 517 -0.89 -6.22 -24.90
C LEU A 517 -1.56 -7.60 -24.77
N GLN A 518 -1.64 -8.14 -23.56
CA GLN A 518 -2.31 -9.43 -23.31
C GLN A 518 -3.80 -9.35 -23.69
N VAL A 519 -4.50 -8.25 -23.39
CA VAL A 519 -5.89 -8.05 -23.83
C VAL A 519 -6.02 -8.09 -25.36
N ILE A 520 -5.13 -7.44 -26.09
CA ILE A 520 -5.12 -7.47 -27.57
C ILE A 520 -4.86 -8.90 -28.07
N LEU A 521 -3.90 -9.61 -27.49
CA LEU A 521 -3.55 -10.98 -27.86
C LEU A 521 -4.67 -11.98 -27.53
N ILE A 522 -5.43 -11.76 -26.48
CA ILE A 522 -6.60 -12.59 -26.13
C ILE A 522 -7.77 -12.36 -27.10
N THR A 523 -7.97 -11.11 -27.53
CA THR A 523 -9.11 -10.72 -28.37
C THR A 523 -8.88 -10.99 -29.86
N ALA A 524 -7.64 -10.92 -30.34
CA ALA A 524 -7.31 -11.14 -31.75
C ALA A 524 -7.74 -12.52 -32.28
N PRO A 525 -7.51 -13.66 -31.58
CA PRO A 525 -8.01 -14.96 -32.03
C PRO A 525 -9.54 -15.05 -32.12
N ALA A 526 -10.28 -14.34 -31.26
CA ALA A 526 -11.74 -14.30 -31.34
C ALA A 526 -12.22 -13.60 -32.62
N LEU A 527 -11.60 -12.46 -32.98
CA LEU A 527 -11.88 -11.75 -34.22
C LEU A 527 -11.51 -12.58 -35.46
N LEU A 528 -10.35 -13.24 -35.42
CA LEU A 528 -9.91 -14.13 -36.50
C LEU A 528 -10.80 -15.38 -36.63
N ALA A 529 -11.27 -15.95 -35.52
CA ALA A 529 -12.21 -17.06 -35.53
C ALA A 529 -13.54 -16.66 -36.16
N PHE A 530 -14.07 -15.47 -35.82
CA PHE A 530 -15.27 -14.93 -36.44
C PHE A 530 -15.09 -14.69 -37.94
N PHE A 531 -13.98 -14.08 -38.36
CA PHE A 531 -13.69 -13.83 -39.76
C PHE A 531 -13.48 -15.13 -40.56
N SER A 532 -12.73 -16.10 -40.03
CA SER A 532 -12.52 -17.39 -40.70
C SER A 532 -13.81 -18.22 -40.79
N TRP A 533 -14.68 -18.13 -39.78
CA TRP A 533 -15.99 -18.75 -39.80
C TRP A 533 -16.91 -18.15 -40.86
N THR A 534 -17.00 -16.81 -40.92
CA THR A 534 -17.83 -16.11 -41.93
C THR A 534 -17.38 -16.41 -43.36
N LEU A 535 -16.07 -16.43 -43.62
CA LEU A 535 -15.52 -16.84 -44.91
C LEU A 535 -15.92 -18.27 -45.30
N MET A 536 -15.84 -19.21 -44.37
CA MET A 536 -16.24 -20.61 -44.61
C MET A 536 -17.75 -20.77 -44.76
N ALA A 537 -18.55 -20.05 -43.98
CA ALA A 537 -20.01 -20.11 -44.02
C ALA A 537 -20.55 -19.58 -45.36
N GLY A 538 -20.02 -18.46 -45.86
CA GLY A 538 -20.48 -17.83 -47.09
C GLY A 538 -20.05 -18.55 -48.37
N ASN A 539 -18.79 -19.02 -48.44
CA ASN A 539 -18.17 -19.37 -49.72
C ASN A 539 -17.88 -20.86 -49.94
N ALA A 540 -17.76 -21.67 -48.88
CA ALA A 540 -17.38 -23.08 -49.03
C ALA A 540 -18.58 -23.99 -49.36
N THR A 541 -18.35 -25.08 -50.10
CA THR A 541 -19.36 -26.13 -50.31
C THR A 541 -19.59 -26.95 -49.03
N SER A 542 -20.78 -27.55 -48.86
CA SER A 542 -21.18 -28.28 -47.63
C SER A 542 -20.15 -29.34 -47.20
N HIS A 543 -19.47 -29.97 -48.15
CA HIS A 543 -18.44 -30.98 -47.92
C HIS A 543 -17.19 -30.47 -47.18
N TYR A 544 -16.86 -29.17 -47.27
CA TYR A 544 -15.77 -28.55 -46.51
C TYR A 544 -16.27 -27.90 -45.20
N LYS A 545 -17.60 -27.87 -44.99
CA LYS A 545 -18.25 -27.26 -43.82
C LYS A 545 -18.46 -28.25 -42.67
N HIS A 546 -18.61 -29.55 -42.97
CA HIS A 546 -18.96 -30.61 -42.01
C HIS A 546 -17.78 -31.57 -41.74
N SER A 547 -17.85 -32.33 -40.64
CA SER A 547 -16.80 -33.30 -40.29
C SER A 547 -16.78 -34.49 -41.26
N PHE A 548 -15.64 -35.15 -41.38
CA PHE A 548 -15.51 -36.42 -42.13
C PHE A 548 -16.54 -37.45 -41.66
N PHE A 549 -16.82 -37.53 -40.36
CA PHE A 549 -17.84 -38.42 -39.79
C PHE A 549 -19.26 -38.08 -40.27
N ALA A 550 -19.63 -36.80 -40.35
CA ALA A 550 -20.91 -36.38 -40.91
C ALA A 550 -21.00 -36.68 -42.42
N THR A 551 -19.87 -36.61 -43.13
CA THR A 551 -19.80 -36.92 -44.56
C THR A 551 -19.91 -38.42 -44.80
N VAL A 552 -19.26 -39.25 -43.97
CA VAL A 552 -19.35 -40.72 -44.00
C VAL A 552 -20.73 -41.21 -43.54
N CYS A 553 -21.32 -40.63 -42.49
CA CYS A 553 -22.70 -40.93 -42.07
C CYS A 553 -23.74 -40.55 -43.13
N ALA A 554 -23.53 -39.45 -43.85
CA ALA A 554 -24.42 -39.05 -44.95
C ALA A 554 -24.27 -39.92 -46.20
N THR A 555 -23.10 -40.54 -46.42
CA THR A 555 -22.84 -41.35 -47.63
C THR A 555 -22.96 -42.85 -47.43
N ALA A 556 -23.00 -43.37 -46.20
CA ALA A 556 -22.80 -44.80 -45.94
C ALA A 556 -23.88 -45.54 -45.11
N HIS A 557 -24.99 -44.91 -44.70
CA HIS A 557 -26.12 -45.56 -43.97
C HIS A 557 -25.70 -46.74 -43.06
N VAL A 558 -24.95 -46.43 -41.99
CA VAL A 558 -24.21 -47.44 -41.23
C VAL A 558 -24.96 -47.92 -39.97
N SER A 559 -25.63 -49.06 -40.05
CA SER A 559 -25.55 -50.19 -39.09
C SER A 559 -26.12 -51.45 -39.77
N ASP A 560 -25.71 -52.70 -39.52
CA ASP A 560 -25.12 -53.35 -38.34
C ASP A 560 -23.88 -54.22 -38.67
N ASN A 561 -22.80 -54.07 -37.88
CA ASN A 561 -21.58 -54.91 -37.74
C ASN A 561 -20.64 -55.08 -38.97
N SER A 562 -19.29 -55.06 -38.89
CA SER A 562 -18.30 -54.75 -37.84
C SER A 562 -17.05 -54.17 -38.54
N CYS A 563 -16.55 -53.01 -38.11
CA CYS A 563 -15.30 -52.44 -38.63
C CYS A 563 -14.09 -53.23 -38.12
N ARG A 564 -13.56 -54.17 -38.91
CA ARG A 564 -12.31 -54.88 -38.60
C ARG A 564 -11.10 -54.20 -39.27
N ARG A 565 -10.26 -53.60 -38.43
CA ARG A 565 -8.86 -53.14 -38.65
C ARG A 565 -8.59 -52.33 -39.93
N VAL A 566 -8.71 -51.02 -39.80
CA VAL A 566 -8.08 -50.05 -40.72
C VAL A 566 -6.83 -49.52 -40.02
N GLY A 567 -5.66 -49.72 -40.61
CA GLY A 567 -4.39 -49.12 -40.17
C GLY A 567 -3.98 -47.96 -41.07
N TYR A 568 -2.83 -47.36 -40.80
CA TYR A 568 -2.27 -46.26 -41.60
C TYR A 568 -2.17 -46.60 -43.10
N LEU A 569 -2.73 -45.74 -43.94
CA LEU A 569 -2.61 -45.82 -45.38
C LEU A 569 -1.24 -45.27 -45.78
N LYS A 570 -0.30 -46.16 -46.11
CA LYS A 570 1.07 -45.79 -46.55
C LYS A 570 1.08 -44.98 -47.86
N ASN A 571 0.09 -45.20 -48.73
CA ASN A 571 -0.15 -44.47 -49.97
C ASN A 571 -1.66 -44.12 -50.06
N PRO A 572 -2.13 -43.07 -49.38
CA PRO A 572 -3.54 -42.72 -49.40
C PRO A 572 -3.95 -42.31 -50.82
N PRO A 573 -5.11 -42.70 -51.35
CA PRO A 573 -5.52 -42.36 -52.71
C PRO A 573 -5.93 -40.88 -52.83
N ARG A 574 -5.73 -40.28 -54.00
CA ARG A 574 -6.18 -38.92 -54.29
C ARG A 574 -7.69 -38.93 -54.50
N ILE A 575 -8.42 -38.24 -53.61
CA ILE A 575 -9.87 -38.17 -53.65
C ILE A 575 -10.26 -36.82 -54.27
N GLU A 576 -10.83 -36.86 -55.46
CA GLU A 576 -11.26 -35.64 -56.17
C GLU A 576 -12.79 -35.55 -56.17
N LEU A 577 -13.31 -34.37 -55.82
CA LEU A 577 -14.74 -34.08 -55.98
C LEU A 577 -15.01 -33.77 -57.45
N LYS A 578 -15.74 -34.66 -58.13
CA LYS A 578 -16.17 -34.44 -59.52
C LYS A 578 -17.61 -33.96 -59.52
N THR A 579 -17.89 -32.86 -60.24
CA THR A 579 -19.24 -32.36 -60.46
C THR A 579 -19.84 -33.07 -61.67
N LEU A 580 -20.86 -33.91 -61.43
CA LEU A 580 -21.66 -34.55 -62.47
C LEU A 580 -23.05 -33.89 -62.46
N ARG A 581 -23.28 -32.98 -63.40
CA ARG A 581 -24.52 -32.18 -63.52
C ARG A 581 -24.84 -31.40 -62.22
N ARG A 582 -25.91 -31.76 -61.49
CA ARG A 582 -26.34 -31.11 -60.23
C ARG A 582 -25.77 -31.77 -58.95
N HIS A 583 -25.01 -32.86 -59.07
CA HIS A 583 -24.55 -33.64 -57.93
C HIS A 583 -23.02 -33.71 -57.89
N VAL A 584 -22.45 -33.65 -56.69
CA VAL A 584 -21.01 -33.78 -56.45
C VAL A 584 -20.73 -35.21 -56.00
N VAL A 585 -19.84 -35.90 -56.71
CA VAL A 585 -19.51 -37.31 -56.46
C VAL A 585 -18.05 -37.42 -56.07
N ILE A 586 -17.75 -38.32 -55.11
CA ILE A 586 -16.39 -38.63 -54.68
C ILE A 586 -15.76 -39.56 -55.72
N GLY A 587 -14.80 -39.05 -56.50
CA GLY A 587 -14.06 -39.82 -57.49
C GLY A 587 -12.77 -40.40 -56.91
N THR A 588 -12.49 -41.67 -57.26
CA THR A 588 -11.23 -42.35 -56.99
C THR A 588 -10.24 -42.18 -58.16
N PRO A 589 -8.92 -42.37 -57.94
CA PRO A 589 -7.89 -42.16 -58.96
C PRO A 589 -8.07 -43.00 -60.24
N ASN A 590 -8.71 -44.17 -60.12
CA ASN A 590 -8.89 -45.13 -61.21
C ASN A 590 -10.21 -44.94 -61.97
N GLY A 591 -10.88 -43.79 -61.80
CA GLY A 591 -12.12 -43.46 -62.52
C GLY A 591 -13.41 -44.00 -61.88
N GLY A 592 -13.33 -44.71 -60.75
CA GLY A 592 -14.50 -45.18 -60.01
C GLY A 592 -15.12 -44.09 -59.13
N THR A 593 -16.45 -44.02 -59.09
CA THR A 593 -17.22 -43.13 -58.22
C THR A 593 -17.73 -43.88 -56.99
N LEU A 594 -17.50 -43.36 -55.78
CA LEU A 594 -18.10 -43.88 -54.55
C LEU A 594 -19.51 -43.32 -54.38
N THR A 595 -20.50 -43.95 -55.01
CA THR A 595 -21.94 -43.84 -54.69
C THR A 595 -22.64 -45.13 -55.09
N ASN A 596 -23.36 -45.76 -54.17
CA ASN A 596 -24.40 -46.74 -54.51
C ASN A 596 -25.57 -46.58 -53.52
N VAL A 597 -26.71 -46.09 -54.00
CA VAL A 597 -28.05 -46.64 -53.69
C VAL A 597 -28.98 -46.26 -54.87
N GLU A 598 -29.42 -47.26 -55.64
CA GLU A 598 -30.69 -47.19 -56.37
C GLU A 598 -31.81 -47.63 -55.42
N HIS A 599 -32.92 -46.90 -55.39
CA HIS A 599 -34.15 -47.36 -54.75
C HIS A 599 -35.22 -47.52 -55.84
N ASP A 600 -35.71 -48.76 -55.95
CA ASP A 600 -36.90 -49.23 -56.66
C ASP A 600 -36.76 -49.63 -58.14
N GLN A 601 -36.33 -50.88 -58.43
CA GLN A 601 -37.26 -51.99 -58.77
C GLN A 601 -36.59 -53.30 -59.26
N VAL A 602 -37.10 -54.40 -58.67
CA VAL A 602 -37.17 -55.84 -59.01
C VAL A 602 -36.44 -56.44 -60.25
N VAL A 603 -35.47 -57.31 -59.92
CA VAL A 603 -34.97 -58.58 -60.49
C VAL A 603 -35.54 -59.10 -61.84
N ALA A 604 -34.64 -59.27 -62.83
CA ALA A 604 -34.68 -60.41 -63.75
C ALA A 604 -33.27 -60.73 -64.32
N TYR A 605 -32.81 -61.96 -64.04
CA TYR A 605 -31.68 -62.70 -64.66
C TYR A 605 -30.24 -62.15 -64.57
N SER A 606 -29.48 -62.77 -63.66
CA SER A 606 -28.06 -63.14 -63.75
C SER A 606 -27.04 -62.09 -64.24
N MET A 607 -26.15 -61.64 -63.34
CA MET A 607 -24.79 -62.15 -63.18
C MET A 607 -23.97 -61.17 -62.34
N VAL A 608 -23.15 -61.75 -61.46
CA VAL A 608 -22.02 -61.08 -60.80
C VAL A 608 -21.07 -60.54 -61.85
N THR A 609 -20.52 -59.34 -61.68
CA THR A 609 -19.17 -59.04 -62.20
C THR A 609 -18.35 -58.20 -61.23
N GLU A 610 -17.34 -58.87 -60.68
CA GLU A 610 -16.02 -58.37 -60.29
C GLU A 610 -15.38 -57.41 -61.33
N PRO A 611 -14.23 -56.75 -61.01
CA PRO A 611 -13.64 -55.73 -61.88
C PRO A 611 -13.29 -56.28 -63.27
N LEU A 612 -13.54 -55.49 -64.32
CA LEU A 612 -13.10 -55.82 -65.68
C LEU A 612 -11.57 -55.76 -65.78
N ASN A 613 -10.93 -56.93 -65.72
CA ASN A 613 -9.67 -57.20 -66.42
C ASN A 613 -10.01 -57.58 -67.87
N LEU A 614 -9.53 -56.82 -68.86
CA LEU A 614 -9.70 -57.15 -70.29
C LEU A 614 -8.53 -58.02 -70.80
N PRO A 615 -8.78 -59.21 -71.39
CA PRO A 615 -7.78 -60.00 -72.10
C PRO A 615 -7.63 -59.62 -73.59
N VAL A 616 -6.44 -59.87 -74.13
CA VAL A 616 -5.86 -59.40 -75.41
C VAL A 616 -6.57 -59.89 -76.70
N SER A 617 -7.69 -60.62 -76.63
CA SER A 617 -8.40 -61.12 -77.82
C SER A 617 -9.56 -60.26 -78.33
N MET A 618 -9.83 -59.09 -77.73
CA MET A 618 -10.78 -58.09 -78.27
C MET A 618 -10.10 -57.00 -79.11
N MET A 619 -8.89 -57.25 -79.61
CA MET A 619 -8.14 -56.34 -80.49
C MET A 619 -8.55 -56.42 -81.98
N SER A 620 -9.63 -57.12 -82.36
CA SER A 620 -10.05 -57.22 -83.77
C SER A 620 -11.58 -57.24 -83.99
N GLN A 621 -12.32 -56.24 -83.51
CA GLN A 621 -13.64 -55.90 -84.08
C GLN A 621 -14.15 -54.50 -83.72
N ALA A 622 -13.28 -53.49 -83.84
CA ALA A 622 -13.67 -52.09 -83.91
C ALA A 622 -12.79 -51.37 -84.95
N LYS A 623 -12.92 -51.82 -86.21
CA LYS A 623 -12.51 -51.07 -87.40
C LYS A 623 -13.54 -51.37 -88.50
N GLY A 624 -14.15 -50.33 -89.07
CA GLY A 624 -15.09 -50.37 -90.20
C GLY A 624 -16.47 -49.81 -89.81
N ASP A 625 -16.73 -48.50 -89.97
CA ASP A 625 -17.27 -47.84 -91.18
C ASP A 625 -18.58 -48.44 -91.70
N ASP A 626 -19.64 -47.63 -91.77
CA ASP A 626 -20.35 -47.39 -93.03
C ASP A 626 -21.35 -46.20 -92.94
N THR A 627 -21.30 -45.40 -93.99
CA THR A 627 -22.04 -44.18 -94.35
C THR A 627 -23.53 -44.38 -94.68
N HIS A 628 -24.34 -43.30 -94.65
CA HIS A 628 -25.16 -42.85 -95.80
C HIS A 628 -25.88 -41.49 -95.60
N GLY A 629 -25.39 -40.46 -96.32
CA GLY A 629 -26.09 -39.48 -97.20
C GLY A 629 -27.20 -38.53 -96.70
N PRO A 630 -27.47 -37.43 -97.43
CA PRO A 630 -26.96 -37.02 -98.75
C PRO A 630 -25.73 -36.09 -98.73
#